data_AF-A0A914G9B5-F1
#
_entry.id   AF-A0A914G9B5-F1
#
_cell.length_a   1.000
_cell.length_b   1.000
_cell.length_c   1.000
_cell.angle_alpha   90.00
_cell.angle_beta   90.00
_cell.angle_gamma   90.00
#
_symmetry.space_group_name_H-M   'P 1'
#
loop_
_entity.id
_entity.type
_entity.pdbx_description
1 polymer ?
#
loop_
_entity_poly.entity_id
_entity_poly.type
_entity_poly.pdbx_seq_one_letter_code
_entity_poly.pdbx_strand_id
1 'polypeptide(L)'
;MGICSQEHIVFAIKSPFSDPAAEFLPISQEKAANFTREDFSALVHKILGTKEAYGVKAAAAAEDIIKYYESQSSSYSRNSYIHIYAQLFSDISFNIPTIRESQLKAAAGQKVYFYVYSFVPEAAKHKLFDGAGHASELSNFFGSFYNIPAFPLKGDIAKVQKTVVDLFINFAKT
;
A
#
# COMPACT_ATOMS: atom_id res chain seq x y z
N MET A 1 5.37 15.07 0.10
CA MET A 1 5.53 13.60 0.19
C MET A 1 4.19 12.99 0.52
N GLY A 2 3.96 11.74 0.20
CA GLY A 2 2.70 11.10 0.57
C GLY A 2 2.69 9.63 0.21
N ILE A 3 1.63 8.98 0.66
CA ILE A 3 1.38 7.54 0.50
C ILE A 3 -0.06 7.30 0.10
N CYS A 4 -0.33 6.17 -0.52
CA CYS A 4 -1.65 5.62 -0.73
C CYS A 4 -2.12 4.80 0.48
N SER A 5 -3.44 4.74 0.70
CA SER A 5 -3.99 4.05 1.88
C SER A 5 -3.81 2.53 1.85
N GLN A 6 -3.51 1.94 0.69
CA GLN A 6 -3.29 0.50 0.48
C GLN A 6 -2.12 0.27 -0.49
N GLU A 7 -0.96 0.89 -0.24
CA GLU A 7 0.23 0.85 -1.12
C GLU A 7 0.47 -0.53 -1.75
N HIS A 8 0.64 -1.55 -0.94
CA HIS A 8 1.13 -2.83 -1.45
C HIS A 8 0.07 -3.75 -2.07
N ILE A 9 -1.19 -3.33 -2.15
CA ILE A 9 -2.26 -4.21 -2.59
C ILE A 9 -2.09 -4.71 -4.03
N VAL A 10 -1.61 -3.83 -4.89
CA VAL A 10 -1.32 -4.13 -6.30
C VAL A 10 -0.07 -4.99 -6.48
N PHE A 11 0.74 -5.10 -5.43
CA PHE A 11 1.98 -5.87 -5.40
C PHE A 11 1.90 -7.14 -4.55
N ALA A 12 0.81 -7.33 -3.79
CA ALA A 12 0.58 -8.54 -3.02
C ALA A 12 -0.09 -9.60 -3.90
N ILE A 13 -1.00 -9.18 -4.80
CA ILE A 13 -1.88 -10.09 -5.55
C ILE A 13 -1.79 -9.83 -7.03
N LYS A 14 -1.63 -10.90 -7.80
CA LYS A 14 -1.69 -10.85 -9.26
C LYS A 14 -3.07 -10.34 -9.71
N SER A 15 -3.10 -9.22 -10.41
CA SER A 15 -4.30 -8.51 -10.85
C SER A 15 -4.28 -8.33 -12.37
N PRO A 16 -5.41 -8.21 -13.08
CA PRO A 16 -5.38 -7.79 -14.48
C PRO A 16 -4.73 -6.40 -14.68
N PHE A 17 -4.56 -5.62 -13.60
CA PHE A 17 -3.86 -4.35 -13.59
C PHE A 17 -2.38 -4.46 -13.15
N SER A 18 -1.93 -5.61 -12.65
CA SER A 18 -0.51 -5.81 -12.37
C SER A 18 0.28 -5.96 -13.67
N ASP A 19 1.49 -5.38 -13.72
CA ASP A 19 2.40 -5.52 -14.86
C ASP A 19 2.56 -7.01 -15.22
N PRO A 20 2.35 -7.41 -16.49
CA PRO A 20 2.60 -8.77 -16.94
C PRO A 20 4.02 -9.29 -16.64
N ALA A 21 5.01 -8.39 -16.54
CA ALA A 21 6.39 -8.67 -16.16
C ALA A 21 6.59 -8.79 -14.63
N ALA A 22 5.56 -8.52 -13.83
CA ALA A 22 5.59 -8.69 -12.38
C ALA A 22 5.40 -10.16 -11.98
N GLU A 23 6.27 -11.04 -12.50
CA GLU A 23 6.38 -12.44 -12.06
C GLU A 23 6.85 -12.57 -10.60
N PHE A 24 7.35 -11.47 -10.02
CA PHE A 24 7.75 -11.40 -8.62
C PHE A 24 6.56 -11.29 -7.64
N LEU A 25 5.32 -11.15 -8.12
CA LEU A 25 4.13 -11.05 -7.28
C LEU A 25 3.78 -12.42 -6.66
N PRO A 26 3.83 -12.55 -5.32
CA PRO A 26 3.91 -13.88 -4.70
C PRO A 26 2.57 -14.64 -4.63
N ILE A 27 1.42 -13.97 -4.80
CA ILE A 27 0.11 -14.55 -4.47
C ILE A 27 -0.86 -14.46 -5.66
N SER A 28 -1.35 -15.61 -6.13
CA SER A 28 -2.42 -15.67 -7.14
C SER A 28 -3.76 -15.21 -6.55
N GLN A 29 -4.72 -14.80 -7.38
CA GLN A 29 -6.06 -14.43 -6.89
C GLN A 29 -6.75 -15.57 -6.12
N GLU A 30 -6.59 -16.81 -6.59
CA GLU A 30 -7.12 -18.00 -5.92
C GLU A 30 -6.48 -18.22 -4.54
N LYS A 31 -5.15 -18.03 -4.45
CA LYS A 31 -4.43 -18.15 -3.17
C LYS A 31 -4.80 -17.01 -2.22
N ALA A 32 -4.99 -15.80 -2.73
CA ALA A 32 -5.42 -14.64 -1.95
C ALA A 32 -6.79 -14.86 -1.28
N ALA A 33 -7.72 -15.51 -1.97
CA ALA A 33 -9.05 -15.84 -1.43
C ALA A 33 -9.02 -16.90 -0.32
N ASN A 34 -7.96 -17.70 -0.24
CA ASN A 34 -7.79 -18.78 0.73
C ASN A 34 -6.53 -18.58 1.59
N PHE A 35 -6.08 -17.34 1.74
CA PHE A 35 -4.82 -17.02 2.39
C PHE A 35 -4.94 -17.18 3.91
N THR A 36 -4.11 -18.04 4.49
CA THR A 36 -4.22 -18.42 5.90
C THR A 36 -3.21 -17.71 6.80
N ARG A 37 -3.35 -17.91 8.11
CA ARG A 37 -2.35 -17.49 9.09
C ARG A 37 -0.99 -18.13 8.86
N GLU A 38 -0.97 -19.41 8.47
CA GLU A 38 0.25 -20.16 8.18
C GLU A 38 0.96 -19.59 6.95
N ASP A 39 0.21 -19.20 5.92
CA ASP A 39 0.77 -18.51 4.75
C ASP A 39 1.40 -17.17 5.14
N PHE A 40 0.70 -16.37 5.95
CA PHE A 40 1.21 -15.11 6.48
C PHE A 40 2.50 -15.31 7.27
N SER A 41 2.48 -16.22 8.25
CA SER A 41 3.62 -16.52 9.12
C SER A 41 4.83 -16.97 8.30
N ALA A 42 4.63 -17.88 7.34
CA ALA A 42 5.69 -18.36 6.48
C ALA A 42 6.35 -17.22 5.68
N LEU A 43 5.57 -16.26 5.18
CA LEU A 43 6.09 -15.09 4.48
C LEU A 43 6.84 -14.15 5.41
N VAL A 44 6.35 -13.89 6.63
CA VAL A 44 7.07 -13.06 7.62
C VAL A 44 8.41 -13.67 7.96
N HIS A 45 8.46 -14.97 8.28
CA HIS A 45 9.71 -15.68 8.58
C HIS A 45 10.68 -15.66 7.39
N LYS A 46 10.17 -15.80 6.16
CA LYS A 46 10.99 -15.81 4.94
C LYS A 46 11.56 -14.43 4.59
N ILE A 47 10.77 -13.37 4.72
CA ILE A 47 11.10 -12.05 4.18
C ILE A 47 11.70 -11.14 5.25
N LEU A 48 11.20 -11.22 6.48
CA LEU A 48 11.51 -10.28 7.55
C LEU A 48 12.29 -10.96 8.69
N GLY A 49 11.89 -12.17 9.07
CA GLY A 49 12.56 -12.98 10.09
C GLY A 49 13.86 -13.64 9.63
N THR A 50 14.68 -12.95 8.85
CA THR A 50 15.90 -13.53 8.27
C THR A 50 17.06 -13.53 9.26
N LYS A 51 17.91 -14.55 9.18
CA LYS A 51 19.12 -14.64 10.03
C LYS A 51 20.10 -13.52 9.71
N GLU A 52 20.07 -13.03 8.49
CA GLU A 52 20.86 -11.90 8.01
C GLU A 52 20.51 -10.61 8.75
N ALA A 53 19.22 -10.35 8.97
CA ALA A 53 18.76 -9.15 9.67
C ALA A 53 18.84 -9.27 11.21
N TYR A 54 18.51 -10.45 11.76
CA TYR A 54 18.25 -10.61 13.20
C TYR A 54 19.09 -11.70 13.89
N GLY A 55 19.97 -12.39 13.17
CA GLY A 55 20.84 -13.44 13.70
C GLY A 55 20.06 -14.54 14.42
N VAL A 56 20.49 -14.88 15.64
CA VAL A 56 19.83 -15.89 16.48
C VAL A 56 18.42 -15.49 16.94
N LYS A 57 18.05 -14.21 16.83
CA LYS A 57 16.74 -13.68 17.25
C LYS A 57 15.71 -13.67 16.13
N ALA A 58 16.05 -14.14 14.93
CA ALA A 58 15.22 -13.98 13.74
C ALA A 58 13.81 -14.59 13.89
N ALA A 59 13.70 -15.79 14.47
CA ALA A 59 12.40 -16.41 14.75
C ALA A 59 11.58 -15.60 15.76
N ALA A 60 12.21 -15.10 16.84
CA ALA A 60 11.52 -14.29 17.84
C ALA A 60 11.03 -12.95 17.26
N ALA A 61 11.88 -12.30 16.45
CA ALA A 61 11.51 -11.05 15.78
C ALA A 61 10.32 -11.24 14.81
N ALA A 62 10.30 -12.33 14.04
CA ALA A 62 9.18 -12.65 13.18
C ALA A 62 7.88 -12.88 13.97
N GLU A 63 7.94 -13.58 15.11
CA GLU A 63 6.77 -13.78 15.98
C GLU A 63 6.26 -12.47 16.58
N ASP A 64 7.15 -11.55 16.95
CA ASP A 64 6.76 -10.23 17.45
C ASP A 64 6.08 -9.39 16.36
N ILE A 65 6.59 -9.44 15.12
CA ILE A 65 5.96 -8.80 13.96
C ILE A 65 4.57 -9.39 13.72
N ILE A 66 4.44 -10.73 13.67
CA ILE A 66 3.15 -11.41 13.46
C ILE A 66 2.15 -10.96 14.53
N LYS A 67 2.52 -11.03 15.81
CA LYS A 67 1.63 -10.62 16.92
C LYS A 67 1.21 -9.17 16.84
N TYR A 68 2.14 -8.27 16.48
CA TYR A 68 1.83 -6.86 16.34
C TYR A 68 0.72 -6.65 15.31
N TYR A 69 0.88 -7.16 14.09
CA TYR A 69 -0.12 -6.95 13.04
C TYR A 69 -1.42 -7.73 13.28
N GLU A 70 -1.36 -8.91 13.90
CA GLU A 70 -2.57 -9.60 14.37
C GLU A 70 -3.34 -8.76 15.39
N SER A 71 -2.65 -8.06 16.31
CA SER A 71 -3.30 -7.23 17.33
C SER A 71 -4.00 -5.99 16.76
N GLN A 72 -3.54 -5.47 15.63
CA GLN A 72 -4.15 -4.32 14.96
C GLN A 72 -5.41 -4.70 14.16
N SER A 73 -5.66 -5.99 13.96
CA SER A 73 -6.64 -6.50 12.99
C SER A 73 -8.06 -6.74 13.54
N SER A 74 -8.46 -6.01 14.61
CA SER A 74 -9.62 -6.27 15.50
C SER A 74 -11.02 -6.39 14.85
N SER A 75 -11.15 -6.43 13.52
CA SER A 75 -12.42 -6.47 12.80
C SER A 75 -12.47 -7.39 11.55
N TYR A 76 -11.40 -8.12 11.17
CA TYR A 76 -11.42 -8.83 9.89
C TYR A 76 -11.89 -10.30 9.98
N SER A 77 -12.91 -10.63 9.18
CA SER A 77 -13.34 -12.02 8.89
C SER A 77 -12.27 -12.78 8.07
N ARG A 78 -12.42 -14.10 7.90
CA ARG A 78 -11.52 -15.13 7.30
C ARG A 78 -10.59 -14.72 6.12
N ASN A 79 -10.84 -13.62 5.42
CA ASN A 79 -9.92 -12.97 4.47
C ASN A 79 -8.90 -12.03 5.15
N SER A 80 -8.84 -11.99 6.48
CA SER A 80 -8.04 -11.04 7.27
C SER A 80 -6.54 -11.10 7.00
N TYR A 81 -5.99 -12.29 6.78
CA TYR A 81 -4.53 -12.45 6.72
C TYR A 81 -3.89 -11.90 5.46
N ILE A 82 -4.60 -11.87 4.33
CA ILE A 82 -4.09 -11.22 3.12
C ILE A 82 -4.08 -9.69 3.28
N HIS A 83 -5.05 -9.12 3.99
CA HIS A 83 -5.05 -7.70 4.36
C HIS A 83 -3.93 -7.39 5.33
N ILE A 84 -3.75 -8.21 6.37
CA ILE A 84 -2.65 -8.08 7.33
C ILE A 84 -1.30 -8.12 6.61
N TYR A 85 -1.12 -9.07 5.69
CA TYR A 85 0.09 -9.15 4.87
C TYR A 85 0.30 -7.90 4.01
N ALA A 86 -0.75 -7.44 3.31
CA ALA A 86 -0.67 -6.25 2.49
C ALA A 86 -0.35 -4.99 3.30
N GLN A 87 -0.89 -4.87 4.51
CA GLN A 87 -0.59 -3.77 5.43
C GLN A 87 0.86 -3.82 5.91
N LEU A 88 1.32 -4.98 6.40
CA LEU A 88 2.71 -5.19 6.81
C LEU A 88 3.69 -4.80 5.69
N PHE A 89 3.40 -5.26 4.48
CA PHE A 89 4.27 -5.00 3.34
C PHE A 89 4.22 -3.52 2.95
N SER A 90 3.03 -2.90 2.94
CA SER A 90 2.84 -1.44 2.75
C SER A 90 3.71 -0.64 3.72
N ASP A 91 3.71 -1.03 4.99
CA ASP A 91 4.43 -0.32 6.03
C ASP A 91 5.94 -0.40 5.84
N ILE A 92 6.47 -1.59 5.56
CA ILE A 92 7.93 -1.79 5.47
C ILE A 92 8.52 -1.16 4.22
N SER A 93 7.83 -1.28 3.09
CA SER A 93 8.37 -0.87 1.80
C SER A 93 8.08 0.58 1.43
N PHE A 94 6.96 1.15 1.92
CA PHE A 94 6.55 2.50 1.53
C PHE A 94 6.24 3.40 2.73
N ASN A 95 5.31 3.01 3.63
CA ASN A 95 4.79 3.95 4.61
C ASN A 95 5.84 4.38 5.64
N ILE A 96 6.50 3.42 6.30
CA ILE A 96 7.51 3.72 7.32
C ILE A 96 8.69 4.49 6.71
N PRO A 97 9.30 4.08 5.58
CA PRO A 97 10.36 4.86 4.96
C PRO A 97 9.94 6.29 4.62
N THR A 98 8.76 6.47 3.99
CA THR A 98 8.27 7.79 3.57
C THR A 98 7.96 8.70 4.76
N ILE A 99 7.35 8.15 5.80
CA ILE A 99 7.09 8.88 7.06
C ILE A 99 8.42 9.24 7.73
N ARG A 100 9.37 8.30 7.78
CA ARG A 100 10.67 8.52 8.42
C ARG A 100 11.46 9.61 7.71
N GLU A 101 11.52 9.57 6.38
CA GLU A 101 12.17 10.63 5.60
C GLU A 101 11.48 11.98 5.82
N SER A 102 10.14 12.02 5.83
CA SER A 102 9.38 13.24 6.10
C SER A 102 9.72 13.84 7.47
N GLN A 103 9.82 13.00 8.50
CA GLN A 103 10.23 13.41 9.84
C GLN A 103 11.67 13.93 9.88
N LEU A 104 12.60 13.27 9.19
CA LEU A 104 14.00 13.68 9.14
C LEU A 104 14.15 15.05 8.45
N LYS A 105 13.44 15.29 7.35
CA LYS A 105 13.41 16.59 6.67
C LYS A 105 12.83 17.69 7.57
N ALA A 106 11.72 17.39 8.25
CA ALA A 106 11.11 18.33 9.20
C ALA A 106 12.05 18.67 10.37
N ALA A 107 12.73 17.67 10.94
CA ALA A 107 13.70 17.86 12.02
C ALA A 107 14.92 18.69 11.59
N ALA A 108 15.27 18.65 10.30
CA ALA A 108 16.30 19.50 9.71
C ALA A 108 15.82 20.93 9.37
N GLY A 109 14.60 21.32 9.80
CA GLY A 109 14.03 22.64 9.58
C GLY A 109 13.39 22.85 8.20
N GLN A 110 13.23 21.79 7.40
CA GLN A 110 12.53 21.89 6.11
C GLN A 110 11.02 21.92 6.32
N LYS A 111 10.32 22.73 5.52
CA LYS A 111 8.85 22.70 5.48
C LYS A 111 8.39 21.46 4.73
N VAL A 112 7.70 20.55 5.42
CA VAL A 112 7.24 19.28 4.86
C VAL A 112 5.72 19.26 4.79
N TYR A 113 5.20 18.89 3.62
CA TYR A 113 3.79 18.59 3.41
C TYR A 113 3.64 17.10 3.16
N PHE A 114 2.82 16.44 3.97
CA PHE A 114 2.55 15.02 3.90
C PHE A 114 1.07 14.78 3.59
N TYR A 115 0.77 13.86 2.68
CA TYR A 115 -0.61 13.47 2.36
C TYR A 115 -0.80 11.95 2.44
N VAL A 116 -2.03 11.55 2.72
CA VAL A 116 -2.50 10.17 2.55
C VAL A 116 -3.61 10.18 1.51
N TYR A 117 -3.41 9.47 0.42
CA TYR A 117 -4.38 9.38 -0.67
C TYR A 117 -5.24 8.12 -0.49
N SER A 118 -6.56 8.28 -0.41
CA SER A 118 -7.50 7.19 -0.11
C SER A 118 -8.69 7.13 -1.08
N PHE A 119 -8.75 8.01 -2.08
CA PHE A 119 -9.87 8.05 -3.01
C PHE A 119 -9.80 6.91 -4.03
N VAL A 120 -10.89 6.14 -4.12
CA VAL A 120 -11.07 5.06 -5.10
C VAL A 120 -12.36 5.31 -5.89
N PRO A 121 -12.29 5.53 -7.22
CA PRO A 121 -13.47 5.56 -8.06
C PRO A 121 -14.29 4.27 -7.93
N GLU A 122 -15.62 4.36 -7.98
CA GLU A 122 -16.51 3.19 -7.88
C GLU A 122 -16.13 2.08 -8.89
N ALA A 123 -15.81 2.48 -10.12
CA ALA A 123 -15.41 1.57 -11.19
C ALA A 123 -14.05 0.87 -10.97
N ALA A 124 -13.24 1.37 -10.02
CA ALA A 124 -11.93 0.85 -9.67
C ALA A 124 -11.93 0.07 -8.34
N LYS A 125 -13.07 -0.03 -7.65
CA LYS A 125 -13.16 -0.76 -6.38
C LYS A 125 -12.90 -2.25 -6.59
N HIS A 126 -12.02 -2.81 -5.76
CA HIS A 126 -11.69 -4.22 -5.81
C HIS A 126 -12.53 -5.00 -4.78
N LYS A 127 -12.98 -6.22 -5.12
CA LYS A 127 -13.82 -7.03 -4.22
C LYS A 127 -13.13 -7.43 -2.93
N LEU A 128 -11.81 -7.56 -2.99
CA LEU A 128 -11.00 -7.95 -1.85
C LEU A 128 -10.47 -6.75 -1.06
N PHE A 129 -10.56 -5.50 -1.55
CA PHE A 129 -9.88 -4.36 -0.90
C PHE A 129 -10.64 -3.04 -1.03
N ASP A 130 -10.62 -2.28 0.05
CA ASP A 130 -11.28 -1.00 0.24
C ASP A 130 -10.24 0.12 0.45
N GLY A 131 -9.51 0.48 -0.60
CA GLY A 131 -8.60 1.62 -0.54
C GLY A 131 -7.81 1.86 -1.81
N ALA A 132 -7.11 3.00 -1.84
CA ALA A 132 -6.29 3.38 -2.97
C ALA A 132 -4.99 2.57 -2.97
N GLY A 133 -4.77 1.80 -4.03
CA GLY A 133 -3.52 1.07 -4.25
C GLY A 133 -2.36 1.99 -4.64
N HIS A 134 -1.15 1.45 -4.70
CA HIS A 134 0.03 2.20 -5.15
C HIS A 134 -0.26 3.01 -6.43
N ALA A 135 0.17 4.27 -6.43
CA ALA A 135 0.05 5.19 -7.56
C ALA A 135 -1.38 5.48 -8.05
N SER A 136 -2.42 5.16 -7.27
CA SER A 136 -3.82 5.43 -7.65
C SER A 136 -4.11 6.93 -7.81
N GLU A 137 -3.32 7.80 -7.19
CA GLU A 137 -3.40 9.24 -7.35
C GLU A 137 -2.94 9.69 -8.75
N LEU A 138 -2.05 8.94 -9.41
CA LEU A 138 -1.42 9.35 -10.68
C LEU A 138 -2.40 9.40 -11.84
N SER A 139 -3.47 8.59 -11.84
CA SER A 139 -4.55 8.74 -12.82
C SER A 139 -5.29 10.08 -12.65
N ASN A 140 -5.41 10.57 -11.42
CA ASN A 140 -6.01 11.89 -11.19
C ASN A 140 -5.06 13.04 -11.55
N PHE A 141 -3.74 12.83 -11.54
CA PHE A 141 -2.77 13.79 -12.06
C PHE A 141 -2.72 13.86 -13.58
N PHE A 142 -2.59 12.70 -14.22
CA PHE A 142 -2.15 12.60 -15.62
C PHE A 142 -3.21 12.02 -16.55
N GLY A 143 -4.40 11.65 -16.05
CA GLY A 143 -5.43 10.96 -16.81
C GLY A 143 -5.27 9.44 -16.73
N SER A 144 -4.66 8.80 -17.73
CA SER A 144 -4.39 7.35 -17.71
C SER A 144 -2.98 7.06 -17.20
N PHE A 145 -2.81 6.09 -16.29
CA PHE A 145 -1.52 5.70 -15.73
C PHE A 145 -1.46 4.20 -15.46
N TYR A 146 -0.39 3.49 -15.89
CA TYR A 146 -0.17 2.04 -15.64
C TYR A 146 -1.43 1.17 -15.75
N ASN A 147 -2.01 1.11 -16.95
CA ASN A 147 -3.24 0.33 -17.24
C ASN A 147 -4.50 0.75 -16.45
N ILE A 148 -4.44 1.80 -15.62
CA ILE A 148 -5.62 2.44 -15.02
C ILE A 148 -6.23 3.35 -16.10
N PRO A 149 -7.45 3.04 -16.58
CA PRO A 149 -8.09 3.84 -17.60
C PRO A 149 -8.43 5.23 -17.06
N ALA A 150 -8.42 6.23 -17.94
CA ALA A 150 -8.96 7.53 -17.60
C ALA A 150 -10.45 7.38 -17.27
N PHE A 151 -10.85 7.80 -16.08
CA PHE A 151 -12.26 7.82 -15.69
C PHE A 151 -12.93 9.08 -16.25
N PRO A 152 -14.23 9.02 -16.61
CA PRO A 152 -14.97 10.22 -16.97
C PRO A 152 -14.89 11.26 -15.84
N LEU A 153 -14.42 12.47 -16.17
CA LEU A 153 -14.28 13.57 -15.23
C LEU A 153 -15.65 14.14 -14.84
N LYS A 154 -16.33 13.44 -13.93
CA LYS A 154 -17.66 13.79 -13.43
C LYS A 154 -17.74 13.57 -11.92
N GLY A 155 -18.64 14.31 -11.27
CA GLY A 155 -18.92 14.16 -9.85
C GLY A 155 -17.67 14.31 -8.98
N ASP A 156 -17.46 13.37 -8.08
CA ASP A 156 -16.36 13.42 -7.11
C ASP A 156 -14.98 13.19 -7.73
N ILE A 157 -14.89 12.47 -8.85
CA ILE A 157 -13.62 12.30 -9.58
C ILE A 157 -13.08 13.65 -10.06
N ALA A 158 -13.95 14.49 -10.63
CA ALA A 158 -13.57 15.82 -11.09
C ALA A 158 -13.13 16.73 -9.92
N LYS A 159 -13.78 16.62 -8.76
CA LYS A 159 -13.40 17.37 -7.55
C LYS A 159 -12.03 16.93 -7.04
N VAL A 160 -11.81 15.61 -6.90
CA VAL A 160 -10.55 15.06 -6.42
C VAL A 160 -9.41 15.43 -7.35
N GLN A 161 -9.56 15.24 -8.65
CA GLN A 161 -8.56 15.66 -9.63
C GLN A 161 -8.22 17.15 -9.49
N LYS A 162 -9.24 18.02 -9.45
CA LYS A 162 -9.00 19.46 -9.30
C LYS A 162 -8.23 19.77 -8.03
N THR A 163 -8.64 19.21 -6.89
CA THR A 163 -7.96 19.42 -5.60
C THR A 163 -6.51 18.95 -5.64
N VAL A 164 -6.27 17.75 -6.16
CA VAL A 164 -4.92 17.15 -6.24
C VAL A 164 -4.00 18.00 -7.13
N VAL A 165 -4.48 18.39 -8.32
CA VAL A 165 -3.74 19.24 -9.26
C VAL A 165 -3.45 20.62 -8.66
N ASP A 166 -4.46 21.27 -8.06
CA ASP A 166 -4.30 22.59 -7.44
C ASP A 166 -3.28 22.56 -6.30
N LEU A 167 -3.33 21.53 -5.43
CA LEU A 167 -2.39 21.38 -4.32
C LEU A 167 -0.94 21.30 -4.82
N PHE A 168 -0.69 20.52 -5.87
CA PHE A 168 0.66 20.34 -6.40
C PHE A 168 1.14 21.56 -7.18
N ILE A 169 0.28 22.19 -7.97
CA ILE A 169 0.62 23.43 -8.67
C ILE A 169 0.94 24.55 -7.67
N ASN A 170 0.16 24.67 -6.59
CA ASN A 170 0.41 25.67 -5.56
C ASN A 170 1.71 25.39 -4.83
N PHE A 171 1.96 24.14 -4.43
CA PHE A 171 3.24 23.74 -3.83
C PHE A 171 4.44 24.04 -4.74
N ALA A 172 4.31 23.87 -6.05
CA ALA A 172 5.39 24.18 -7.00
C ALA A 172 5.61 25.68 -7.20
N LYS A 173 4.56 26.50 -7.03
CA LYS A 173 4.60 27.95 -7.26
C LYS A 173 5.06 28.78 -6.07
N THR A 174 4.90 28.27 -4.84
CA THR A 174 5.12 29.02 -3.59
C THR A 174 6.10 28.29 -2.67
#